data_AF-A0A1C4GYQ9-F1
#
_entry.id   AF-A0A1C4GYQ9-F1
#
_cell.length_a   1.000
_cell.length_b   1.000
_cell.length_c   1.000
_cell.angle_alpha   90.00
_cell.angle_beta   90.00
_cell.angle_gamma   90.00
#
_symmetry.space_group_name_H-M   'P 1'
#
loop_
_entity.id
_entity.type
_entity.pdbx_description
1 polymer ?
#
loop_
_entity_poly.entity_id
_entity_poly.type
_entity_poly.pdbx_seq_one_letter_code
_entity_poly.pdbx_strand_id
1 'polypeptide(L)' 'HCQEKAIKVLNEKLRLLELDIMKKDQEIQLTRELSQQLPEINFCLKNHIKNSQDTITKINNKKNIISNIIKNIESCIY' A
#
# COMPACT_ATOMS: atom_id res chain seq x y z
N HIS A 1 16.63 16.86 17.06
CA HIS A 1 16.80 15.49 17.61
C HIS A 1 15.50 14.66 17.67
N CYS A 2 14.50 14.95 18.51
CA CYS A 2 13.29 14.11 18.60
C CYS A 2 12.38 14.18 17.36
N GLN A 3 12.22 15.37 16.76
CA GLN A 3 11.40 15.57 15.55
C GLN A 3 12.00 14.90 14.32
N GLU A 4 13.29 15.13 14.04
CA GLU A 4 13.99 14.48 12.92
C GLU A 4 13.92 12.95 13.04
N LYS A 5 14.06 12.42 14.26
CA LYS A 5 13.89 10.99 14.52
C LYS A 5 12.47 10.53 14.22
N ALA A 6 11.45 11.30 14.61
CA ALA A 6 10.05 10.99 14.30
C ALA A 6 9.77 11.01 12.79
N ILE A 7 10.19 12.06 12.08
CA ILE A 7 10.05 12.19 10.62
C ILE A 7 10.76 11.03 9.91
N LYS A 8 11.98 10.68 10.32
CA LYS A 8 12.73 9.54 9.77
C LYS A 8 11.97 8.22 9.92
N VAL A 9 11.40 7.95 11.10
CA VAL A 9 10.62 6.73 11.35
C VAL A 9 9.34 6.70 10.51
N LEU A 10 8.63 7.82 10.40
CA LEU A 10 7.40 7.92 9.61
C LEU A 10 7.69 7.77 8.10
N ASN A 11 8.78 8.35 7.60
CA ASN A 11 9.22 8.17 6.21
C ASN A 11 9.62 6.72 5.91
N GLU A 12 10.32 6.06 6.83
CA GLU A 12 10.62 4.63 6.66
C GLU A 12 9.33 3.80 6.64
N LYS A 13 8.33 4.15 7.47
CA LYS A 13 7.03 3.50 7.44
C LYS A 13 6.32 3.70 6.09
N LEU A 14 6.36 4.91 5.51
CA LEU A 14 5.82 5.17 4.17
C LEU A 14 6.49 4.30 3.11
N ARG A 15 7.83 4.19 3.14
CA ARG A 15 8.61 3.35 2.23
C ARG A 15 8.19 1.88 2.31
N LEU A 16 8.01 1.35 3.53
CA LEU A 16 7.54 -0.03 3.72
C LEU A 16 6.13 -0.26 3.16
N LEU A 17 5.21 0.69 3.39
CA LEU A 17 3.86 0.60 2.83
C LEU A 17 3.85 0.65 1.29
N GLU A 18 4.78 1.38 0.68
CA GLU A 18 4.94 1.44 -0.77
C GLU A 18 5.45 0.12 -1.36
N LEU A 19 6.41 -0.52 -0.68
CA LEU A 19 6.87 -1.86 -1.05
C LEU A 19 5.73 -2.90 -0.95
N ASP A 20 4.87 -2.79 0.06
CA ASP A 20 3.72 -3.69 0.20
C ASP A 20 2.69 -3.50 -0.92
N ILE A 21 2.44 -2.26 -1.37
CA ILE A 21 1.61 -1.98 -2.55
C ILE A 21 2.23 -2.63 -3.79
N MET A 22 3.53 -2.43 -4.04
CA MET A 22 4.21 -2.99 -5.21
C MET A 22 4.09 -4.53 -5.26
N LYS A 23 4.26 -5.20 -4.11
CA LYS A 23 4.08 -6.65 -4.01
C LYS A 23 2.64 -7.07 -4.35
N LYS A 24 1.65 -6.33 -3.86
CA LYS A 24 0.24 -6.62 -4.12
C LYS A 24 -0.15 -6.36 -5.57
N ASP A 25 0.39 -5.33 -6.20
CA ASP A 25 0.21 -5.09 -7.63
C ASP A 25 0.82 -6.21 -8.47
N GLN A 26 2.03 -6.68 -8.12
CA GLN A 26 2.65 -7.82 -8.79
C GLN A 26 1.80 -9.09 -8.64
N GLU A 27 1.28 -9.36 -7.44
CA GLU A 27 0.36 -10.47 -7.15
C GLU A 27 -0.91 -10.39 -8.02
N ILE A 28 -1.48 -9.20 -8.19
CA ILE A 28 -2.64 -8.98 -9.07
C ILE A 28 -2.29 -9.28 -10.53
N GLN A 29 -1.13 -8.85 -11.03
CA GLN A 29 -0.72 -9.13 -12.42
C GLN A 29 -0.57 -10.63 -12.67
N LEU A 30 0.14 -11.35 -11.78
CA LEU A 30 0.27 -12.80 -11.87
C LEU A 30 -1.09 -13.50 -11.80
N THR A 31 -1.99 -13.03 -10.94
CA THR A 31 -3.35 -13.58 -10.84
C THR A 31 -4.17 -13.36 -12.12
N ARG A 32 -3.98 -12.22 -12.80
CA ARG A 32 -4.63 -11.94 -14.09
C ARG A 32 -4.12 -12.86 -15.19
N GLU A 33 -2.81 -13.09 -15.25
CA GLU A 33 -2.21 -14.03 -16.20
C GLU A 33 -2.73 -15.46 -15.97
N LEU A 34 -2.76 -15.92 -14.71
CA LEU A 34 -3.33 -17.21 -14.34
C LEU A 34 -4.82 -17.31 -14.73
N SER A 35 -5.57 -16.23 -14.57
CA SER A 35 -6.99 -16.20 -14.94
C SER A 35 -7.26 -16.35 -16.42
N GLN A 36 -6.29 -16.02 -17.28
CA GLN A 36 -6.39 -16.25 -18.73
C GLN A 36 -6.07 -17.70 -19.08
N GLN A 37 -5.17 -18.33 -18.33
CA GLN A 37 -4.76 -19.73 -18.53
C GLN A 37 -5.76 -20.73 -17.94
N LEU A 38 -6.48 -20.34 -16.88
CA LEU A 38 -7.37 -21.20 -16.11
C LEU A 38 -8.79 -20.59 -16.02
N PRO A 39 -9.55 -20.56 -17.14
CA PRO A 39 -10.87 -19.95 -17.18
C PRO A 39 -11.88 -20.60 -16.22
N GLU A 40 -11.69 -21.87 -15.87
CA GLU A 40 -12.58 -22.64 -14.98
C GLU A 40 -12.62 -22.08 -13.56
N ILE A 41 -11.53 -21.45 -13.09
CA ILE A 41 -11.41 -20.88 -11.74
C ILE A 41 -11.38 -19.34 -11.73
N ASN A 42 -11.67 -18.72 -12.88
CA ASN A 42 -11.62 -17.26 -13.07
C ASN A 42 -12.45 -16.51 -12.01
N PHE A 43 -13.60 -17.03 -11.62
CA PHE A 43 -14.41 -16.44 -10.55
C PHE A 43 -13.63 -16.30 -9.22
N CYS A 44 -12.92 -17.36 -8.80
CA CYS A 44 -12.11 -17.34 -7.59
C CYS A 44 -10.93 -16.36 -7.72
N LEU A 45 -10.27 -16.34 -8.88
CA LEU A 45 -9.15 -15.44 -9.15
C LEU A 45 -9.57 -13.96 -9.19
N LYS A 46 -10.74 -13.65 -9.74
CA LYS A 46 -11.33 -12.30 -9.71
C LYS A 46 -11.60 -11.83 -8.29
N ASN A 47 -12.12 -12.69 -7.42
CA ASN A 47 -12.31 -12.36 -6.01
C ASN A 47 -10.97 -12.11 -5.30
N HIS A 48 -9.95 -12.90 -5.62
CA HIS A 48 -8.60 -12.68 -5.09
C HIS A 48 -8.04 -11.31 -5.51
N ILE A 49 -8.16 -10.95 -6.80
CA ILE A 49 -7.75 -9.63 -7.31
C ILE A 49 -8.47 -8.52 -6.55
N LYS A 50 -9.80 -8.63 -6.38
CA LYS A 50 -10.60 -7.63 -5.65
C LYS A 50 -10.11 -7.47 -4.21
N ASN A 51 -9.86 -8.57 -3.50
CA ASN A 51 -9.36 -8.53 -2.12
C ASN A 51 -7.99 -7.84 -2.02
N SER A 52 -7.10 -8.09 -2.99
CA SER A 52 -5.80 -7.42 -3.05
C SER A 52 -5.93 -5.93 -3.37
N GLN A 53 -6.86 -5.52 -4.23
CA GLN A 53 -7.19 -4.11 -4.49
C GLN A 53 -7.78 -3.41 -3.26
N ASP A 54 -8.68 -4.06 -2.52
CA ASP A 54 -9.23 -3.55 -1.27
C ASP A 54 -8.13 -3.36 -0.22
N THR A 55 -7.15 -4.27 -0.20
CA THR A 55 -5.97 -4.17 0.68
C THR A 55 -5.08 -2.98 0.30
N ILE A 56 -4.81 -2.77 -1.00
CA ILE A 56 -4.07 -1.60 -1.49
C ILE A 56 -4.78 -0.30 -1.07
N THR A 57 -6.10 -0.24 -1.19
CA THR A 57 -6.90 0.92 -0.76
C THR A 57 -6.72 1.21 0.73
N LYS A 58 -6.74 0.18 1.58
CA LYS A 58 -6.47 0.32 3.03
C LYS A 58 -5.04 0.80 3.30
N ILE A 59 -4.05 0.34 2.53
CA ILE A 59 -2.66 0.79 2.66
C ILE A 59 -2.53 2.26 2.25
N ASN A 60 -3.16 2.68 1.16
CA ASN A 60 -3.17 4.08 0.72
C ASN A 60 -3.79 5.01 1.77
N ASN A 61 -4.87 4.59 2.42
CA ASN A 61 -5.45 5.36 3.53
C ASN A 61 -4.44 5.51 4.69
N LYS A 62 -3.70 4.45 5.04
CA LYS A 62 -2.63 4.54 6.05
C LYS A 62 -1.49 5.47 5.62
N LYS A 63 -1.07 5.42 4.35
CA LYS A 63 -0.06 6.36 3.80
C LYS A 63 -0.53 7.80 3.97
N ASN A 64 -1.77 8.11 3.58
CA ASN A 64 -2.33 9.46 3.72
C ASN A 64 -2.32 9.97 5.17
N ILE A 65 -2.70 9.12 6.13
CA ILE A 65 -2.65 9.45 7.55
C ILE A 65 -1.21 9.78 7.98
N ILE A 66 -0.24 8.93 7.62
CA ILE A 66 1.17 9.15 7.98
C ILE A 66 1.72 10.43 7.33
N SER A 67 1.43 10.66 6.05
CA SER A 67 1.85 11.88 5.35
C SER A 67 1.26 13.13 5.98
N ASN A 68 0.01 13.09 6.45
CA ASN A 68 -0.60 14.21 7.17
C ASN A 68 0.07 14.44 8.53
N ILE A 69 0.44 13.38 9.25
CA ILE A 69 1.19 13.49 10.51
C ILE A 69 2.54 14.17 10.26
N ILE A 70 3.28 13.77 9.21
CA ILE A 70 4.56 14.40 8.85
C ILE A 70 4.36 15.90 8.58
N LYS A 71 3.39 16.26 7.72
CA LYS A 71 3.05 17.66 7.43
C LYS A 71 2.69 18.46 8.69
N ASN A 72 1.98 17.86 9.63
CA ASN A 72 1.64 18.51 10.89
C ASN A 72 2.88 18.73 11.77
N ILE A 73 3.79 17.76 11.85
CA ILE A 73 5.06 17.92 12.57
C ILE A 73 5.89 19.05 11.94
N GLU A 74 5.94 19.11 10.61
CA GLU A 74 6.68 20.12 9.85
C GLU A 74 6.05 21.51 9.94
N SER A 75 4.72 21.62 10.03
CA SER A 75 4.01 22.90 10.14
C SER A 75 4.02 23.48 11.55
N CYS A 76 4.13 22.66 12.61
CA CYS A 76 4.40 23.13 13.98
C CYS A 76 5.78 23.81 14.15
N ILE A 77 6.53 24.01 13.06
CA ILE A 77 7.83 24.69 13.01
C ILE A 77 7.67 26.18 12.62
N TYR A 78 6.51 26.59 12.10
CA TYR A 78 6.16 28.00 11.81
C TYR A 78 5.24 28.58 12.89
#